data_AF-A0A554J589-F1
#
_entry.id   AF-A0A554J589-F1
#
_cell.length_a   1.000
_cell.length_b   1.000
_cell.length_c   1.000
_cell.angle_alpha   90.00
_cell.angle_beta   90.00
_cell.angle_gamma   90.00
#
_symmetry.space_group_name_H-M   'P 1'
#
loop_
_entity.id
_entity.type
_entity.pdbx_description
1 polymer ?
#
loop_
_entity_poly.entity_id
_entity_poly.type
_entity_poly.pdbx_seq_one_letter_code
_entity_poly.pdbx_strand_id
1 'polypeptide(L)'
;MPAIRALFEECVEVQHACYTARVLSNPMTLRPLHNLLRLYAGLTASHPSFMRLARFVISGGTATAVNLGTLFVLTHFFGVWYIYSSIAAFAVSFFVSFSLQKLWTFGDTALDKVHVQATKFLAVILVALGINTMLIYAFVEYMHAHYLLGQLVSGLFIAVINYFSYKHIVFSQSHTDSIAPAATPRERMSYFQVAMLLAAVLLFTFLALFRLSENPPTWMDEGVIDQISINIAAYGIYGIQTAPDTFTSANFMTTSFPVFYPVAASFALFGTTLLNARIVMFAFMALLCVTGYFLIQSVARERKYSLALFSLFLLVTFAPLYGHGKNVLGEVPGLLFFVASLLALSYAQRATQFRPWLVSGTLLGLSMVTKPLYLLILLPTTLVMYVVMYRRVSFVNMVAFGLGVTAMLVLWFFLHVTSIAVLKEILFAANTNNVALSTRILENASQFISQLQPIYFFGLLAVWWGSLLLRLRGSIKISDAELFAAVFSVMNLLMYLASRGFYRYFFPAEVLALLFLPHALYETPLTNNPFLVRSLDLELEKI
;
A
#
# COMPACT_ATOMS: atom_id res chain seq x y z
N MET A 1 -22.44 40.48 -48.51
CA MET A 1 -22.75 40.64 -47.06
C MET A 1 -22.03 39.59 -46.20
N PRO A 2 -20.68 39.59 -46.16
CA PRO A 2 -19.98 39.24 -44.91
C PRO A 2 -18.91 40.26 -44.49
N ALA A 3 -18.60 41.27 -45.31
CA ALA A 3 -17.50 42.21 -45.08
C ALA A 3 -17.76 43.32 -44.04
N ILE A 4 -18.98 43.42 -43.49
CA ILE A 4 -19.35 44.45 -42.50
C ILE A 4 -19.45 43.88 -41.08
N ARG A 5 -19.46 42.55 -40.91
CA ARG A 5 -19.46 41.92 -39.58
C ARG A 5 -18.07 41.74 -38.97
N ALA A 6 -17.03 41.63 -39.81
CA ALA A 6 -15.65 41.48 -39.36
C ALA A 6 -15.03 42.78 -38.78
N LEU A 7 -15.53 43.95 -39.21
CA LEU A 7 -15.04 45.25 -38.72
C LEU A 7 -15.64 45.68 -37.37
N PHE A 8 -16.62 44.93 -36.84
CA PHE A 8 -17.27 45.26 -35.56
C PHE A 8 -16.76 44.42 -34.37
N GLU A 9 -16.08 43.29 -34.61
CA GLU A 9 -15.50 42.47 -33.53
C GLU A 9 -14.05 42.87 -33.19
N GLU A 10 -13.28 43.41 -34.15
CA GLU A 10 -11.90 43.88 -33.91
C GLU A 10 -11.81 45.16 -33.05
N CYS A 11 -12.91 45.91 -32.91
CA CYS A 11 -12.95 47.14 -32.10
C CYS A 11 -13.30 46.93 -30.61
N VAL A 12 -13.77 45.73 -30.21
CA VAL A 12 -14.19 45.48 -28.81
C VAL A 12 -13.06 44.89 -27.95
N GLU A 13 -12.11 44.19 -28.55
CA GLU A 13 -10.97 43.60 -27.80
C GLU A 13 -9.83 44.58 -27.50
N VAL A 14 -9.72 45.69 -28.24
CA VAL A 14 -8.63 46.66 -28.05
C VAL A 14 -8.87 47.60 -26.85
N GLN A 15 -10.10 47.73 -26.36
CA GLN A 15 -10.40 48.58 -25.19
C GLN A 15 -10.18 47.91 -23.83
N HIS A 16 -10.20 46.57 -23.74
CA HIS A 16 -9.97 45.87 -22.46
C HIS A 16 -8.49 45.57 -22.17
N ALA A 17 -7.62 45.50 -23.18
CA ALA A 17 -6.18 45.33 -22.99
C ALA A 17 -5.46 46.62 -22.54
N CYS A 18 -6.08 47.78 -22.71
CA CYS A 18 -5.48 49.08 -22.39
C CYS A 18 -5.76 49.57 -20.96
N TYR A 19 -6.71 48.95 -20.23
CA TYR A 19 -7.07 49.37 -18.86
C TYR A 19 -6.18 48.72 -17.78
N THR A 20 -5.64 47.52 -18.02
CA THR A 20 -4.73 46.83 -17.10
C THR A 20 -3.27 47.28 -17.22
N ALA A 21 -2.89 47.94 -18.31
CA ALA A 21 -1.53 48.44 -18.52
C ALA A 21 -1.24 49.82 -17.87
N ARG A 22 -2.26 50.51 -17.32
CA ARG A 22 -2.12 51.88 -16.78
C ARG A 22 -1.99 51.98 -15.25
N VAL A 23 -1.97 50.86 -14.54
CA VAL A 23 -1.83 50.84 -13.06
C VAL A 23 -0.37 50.64 -12.60
N LEU A 24 0.57 50.34 -13.51
CA LEU A 24 1.98 50.09 -13.15
C LEU A 24 2.97 51.20 -13.58
N SER A 25 2.50 52.32 -14.13
CA SER A 25 3.35 53.38 -14.67
C SER A 25 3.56 54.56 -13.71
N ASN A 26 3.94 54.30 -12.45
CA ASN A 26 4.41 55.36 -11.55
C ASN A 26 5.88 55.12 -11.15
N PRO A 27 6.86 55.66 -11.91
CA PRO A 27 8.28 55.29 -11.81
C PRO A 27 9.07 55.99 -10.69
N MET A 28 8.41 56.59 -9.68
CA MET A 28 9.10 57.29 -8.58
C MET A 28 9.13 56.55 -7.24
N THR A 29 8.29 55.53 -7.02
CA THR A 29 8.26 54.76 -5.75
C THR A 29 8.98 53.41 -5.81
N LEU A 30 9.34 52.93 -7.02
CA LEU A 30 9.95 51.59 -7.24
C LEU A 30 11.47 51.62 -7.50
N ARG A 31 12.10 52.80 -7.60
CA ARG A 31 13.55 52.93 -7.82
C ARG A 31 14.45 52.20 -6.80
N PRO A 32 14.18 52.21 -5.47
CA PRO A 32 15.04 51.50 -4.53
C PRO A 32 14.95 49.98 -4.70
N LEU A 33 13.74 49.45 -4.96
CA LEU A 33 13.53 48.02 -5.21
C LEU A 33 14.22 47.57 -6.50
N HIS A 34 14.15 48.39 -7.56
CA HIS A 34 14.82 48.12 -8.83
C HIS A 34 16.35 48.11 -8.71
N ASN A 35 16.92 49.04 -7.92
CA ASN A 35 18.36 49.07 -7.65
C ASN A 35 18.81 47.89 -6.79
N LEU A 36 18.01 47.46 -5.80
CA LEU A 36 18.26 46.27 -4.99
C LEU A 36 18.18 44.98 -5.82
N LEU A 37 17.21 44.87 -6.73
CA LEU A 37 17.09 43.73 -7.64
C LEU A 37 18.26 43.67 -8.63
N ARG A 38 18.73 44.82 -9.14
CA ARG A 38 19.94 44.89 -9.98
C ARG A 38 21.20 44.53 -9.21
N LEU A 39 21.35 44.99 -7.97
CA LEU A 39 22.47 44.63 -7.10
C LEU A 39 22.46 43.13 -6.79
N TYR A 40 21.29 42.57 -6.46
CA TYR A 40 21.09 41.14 -6.23
C TYR A 40 21.39 40.30 -7.48
N ALA A 41 20.94 40.75 -8.66
CA ALA A 41 21.27 40.12 -9.94
C ALA A 41 22.77 40.19 -10.24
N GLY A 42 23.42 41.34 -10.00
CA GLY A 42 24.86 41.53 -10.17
C GLY A 42 25.71 40.68 -9.22
N LEU A 43 25.31 40.57 -7.95
CA LEU A 43 25.97 39.70 -6.95
C LEU A 43 25.77 38.21 -7.27
N THR A 44 24.58 37.83 -7.75
CA THR A 44 24.28 36.46 -8.19
C THR A 44 25.13 36.05 -9.39
N ALA A 45 25.38 36.98 -10.33
CA ALA A 45 26.24 36.74 -11.49
C ALA A 45 27.74 36.71 -11.13
N SER A 46 28.17 37.56 -10.20
CA SER A 46 29.60 37.70 -9.85
C SER A 46 30.10 36.63 -8.88
N HIS A 47 29.27 36.17 -7.94
CA HIS A 47 29.65 35.20 -6.89
C HIS A 47 28.57 34.12 -6.68
N PRO A 48 28.41 33.18 -7.63
CA PRO A 48 27.29 32.22 -7.63
C PRO A 48 27.30 31.25 -6.43
N SER A 49 28.49 30.84 -5.97
CA SER A 49 28.63 29.91 -4.84
C SER A 49 28.25 30.56 -3.49
N PHE A 50 28.66 31.80 -3.28
CA PHE A 50 28.36 32.55 -2.05
C PHE A 50 26.87 32.89 -1.95
N MET A 51 26.27 33.35 -3.05
CA MET A 51 24.84 33.64 -3.08
C MET A 51 23.97 32.40 -2.87
N ARG A 52 24.42 31.22 -3.32
CA ARG A 52 23.74 29.94 -3.04
C ARG A 52 23.79 29.59 -1.55
N LEU A 53 24.92 29.82 -0.88
CA LEU A 53 25.04 29.62 0.56
C LEU A 53 24.14 30.59 1.34
N ALA A 54 24.08 31.87 0.94
CA ALA A 54 23.20 32.84 1.56
C ALA A 54 21.71 32.44 1.45
N ARG A 55 21.26 32.02 0.25
CA ARG A 55 19.88 31.52 0.06
C ARG A 55 19.59 30.26 0.89
N PHE A 56 20.57 29.39 1.04
CA PHE A 56 20.46 28.20 1.88
C PHE A 56 20.24 28.56 3.36
N VAL A 57 21.04 29.48 3.90
CA VAL A 57 20.91 29.93 5.29
C VAL A 57 19.58 30.65 5.51
N ILE A 58 19.18 31.54 4.59
CA ILE A 58 17.92 32.28 4.71
C ILE A 58 16.73 31.34 4.63
N SER A 59 16.69 30.41 3.66
CA SER A 59 15.59 29.44 3.52
C SER A 59 15.49 28.49 4.72
N GLY A 60 16.62 28.05 5.26
CA GLY A 60 16.67 27.29 6.52
C GLY A 60 16.12 28.09 7.70
N GLY A 61 16.56 29.33 7.87
CA GLY A 61 16.08 30.24 8.92
C GLY A 61 14.58 30.51 8.83
N THR A 62 14.06 30.74 7.62
CA THR A 62 12.61 30.91 7.38
C THR A 62 11.84 29.65 7.77
N ALA A 63 12.33 28.46 7.42
CA ALA A 63 11.68 27.21 7.79
C ALA A 63 11.64 27.02 9.33
N THR A 64 12.72 27.35 10.03
CA THR A 64 12.75 27.31 11.51
C THR A 64 11.76 28.30 12.13
N ALA A 65 11.69 29.52 11.61
CA ALA A 65 10.73 30.53 12.07
C ALA A 65 9.28 30.06 11.85
N VAL A 66 8.98 29.46 10.70
CA VAL A 66 7.65 28.86 10.43
C VAL A 66 7.36 27.72 11.39
N ASN A 67 8.33 26.85 11.69
CA ASN A 67 8.15 25.76 12.66
C ASN A 67 7.75 26.30 14.04
N LEU A 68 8.57 27.20 14.60
CA LEU A 68 8.31 27.78 15.91
C LEU A 68 6.98 28.57 15.94
N GLY A 69 6.70 29.31 14.88
CA GLY A 69 5.44 30.05 14.72
C GLY A 69 4.23 29.12 14.70
N THR A 70 4.25 28.06 13.88
CA THR A 70 3.15 27.09 13.80
C THR A 70 2.96 26.35 15.13
N LEU A 71 4.04 25.93 15.80
CA LEU A 71 3.98 25.29 17.11
C LEU A 71 3.34 26.22 18.15
N PHE A 72 3.80 27.47 18.22
CA PHE A 72 3.28 28.48 19.14
C PHE A 72 1.80 28.75 18.88
N VAL A 73 1.42 28.95 17.60
CA VAL A 73 0.05 29.24 17.22
C VAL A 73 -0.90 28.10 17.59
N LEU A 74 -0.56 26.86 17.23
CA LEU A 74 -1.40 25.69 17.52
C LEU A 74 -1.52 25.40 19.01
N THR A 75 -0.44 25.56 19.77
CA THR A 75 -0.45 25.25 21.20
C THR A 75 -1.13 26.35 22.01
N HIS A 76 -0.81 27.63 21.73
CA HIS A 76 -1.26 28.75 22.54
C HIS A 76 -2.65 29.27 22.15
N PHE A 77 -2.93 29.41 20.85
CA PHE A 77 -4.22 29.96 20.40
C PHE A 77 -5.28 28.88 20.15
N PHE A 78 -4.88 27.72 19.62
CA PHE A 78 -5.83 26.64 19.31
C PHE A 78 -5.92 25.58 20.42
N GLY A 79 -5.11 25.67 21.47
CA GLY A 79 -5.13 24.74 22.61
C GLY A 79 -4.78 23.29 22.23
N VAL A 80 -4.16 23.07 21.07
CA VAL A 80 -3.77 21.73 20.61
C VAL A 80 -2.62 21.23 21.47
N TRP A 81 -2.69 19.97 21.90
CA TRP A 81 -1.66 19.34 22.71
C TRP A 81 -0.29 19.48 22.03
N TYR A 82 0.72 19.93 22.79
CA TYR A 82 2.01 20.40 22.24
C TYR A 82 2.74 19.36 21.38
N ILE A 83 2.53 18.06 21.61
CA ILE A 83 3.10 17.00 20.77
C ILE A 83 2.44 16.98 19.39
N TYR A 84 1.11 17.05 19.31
CA TYR A 84 0.41 17.16 18.03
C TYR A 84 0.75 18.46 17.30
N SER A 85 0.84 19.56 18.05
CA SER A 85 1.30 20.86 17.53
C SER A 85 2.73 20.77 16.97
N SER A 86 3.63 20.04 17.62
CA SER A 86 5.01 19.83 17.16
C SER A 86 5.08 18.99 15.89
N ILE A 87 4.24 17.96 15.76
CA ILE A 87 4.18 17.12 14.55
C ILE A 87 3.65 17.95 13.37
N ALA A 88 2.58 18.72 13.58
CA ALA A 88 2.01 19.59 12.56
C ALA A 88 2.99 20.70 12.14
N ALA A 89 3.67 21.34 13.11
CA ALA A 89 4.66 22.38 12.85
C ALA A 89 5.87 21.87 12.06
N PHE A 90 6.35 20.66 12.37
CA PHE A 90 7.39 20.01 11.59
C PHE A 90 6.94 19.76 10.14
N ALA A 91 5.72 19.26 9.93
CA ALA A 91 5.19 19.01 8.59
C ALA A 91 5.09 20.29 7.74
N VAL A 92 4.53 21.38 8.31
CA VAL A 92 4.43 22.67 7.61
C VAL A 92 5.81 23.23 7.30
N SER A 93 6.72 23.23 8.28
CA SER A 93 8.10 23.70 8.11
C SER A 93 8.85 22.91 7.04
N PHE A 94 8.64 21.60 6.97
CA PHE A 94 9.23 20.74 5.94
C PHE A 94 8.85 21.19 4.53
N PHE A 95 7.56 21.44 4.26
CA PHE A 95 7.10 21.88 2.93
C PHE A 95 7.66 23.26 2.56
N VAL A 96 7.72 24.19 3.52
CA VAL A 96 8.32 25.51 3.30
C VAL A 96 9.81 25.38 2.99
N SER A 97 10.53 24.60 3.79
CA SER A 97 11.98 24.37 3.60
C SER A 97 12.25 23.74 2.24
N PHE A 98 11.52 22.69 1.87
CA PHE A 98 11.69 22.01 0.61
C PHE A 98 11.41 22.94 -0.59
N SER A 99 10.31 23.71 -0.54
CA SER A 99 9.93 24.62 -1.62
C SER A 99 10.96 25.72 -1.83
N LEU A 100 11.41 26.36 -0.75
CA LEU A 100 12.42 27.42 -0.81
C LEU A 100 13.79 26.88 -1.26
N GLN A 101 14.17 25.69 -0.82
CA GLN A 101 15.43 25.10 -1.23
C GLN A 101 15.40 24.69 -2.70
N LYS A 102 14.34 24.03 -3.16
CA LYS A 102 14.15 23.64 -4.55
C LYS A 102 14.08 24.85 -5.50
N LEU A 103 13.10 25.73 -5.29
CA LEU A 103 12.77 26.79 -6.25
C LEU A 103 13.74 27.98 -6.18
N TRP A 104 14.25 28.31 -4.99
CA TRP A 104 15.02 29.54 -4.80
C TRP A 104 16.51 29.29 -4.55
N THR A 105 16.87 28.34 -3.69
CA THR A 105 18.28 28.06 -3.36
C THR A 105 19.00 27.35 -4.50
N PHE A 106 18.40 26.29 -5.03
CA PHE A 106 18.98 25.47 -6.09
C PHE A 106 18.43 25.76 -7.50
N GLY A 107 17.33 26.53 -7.60
CA GLY A 107 16.79 26.99 -8.88
C GLY A 107 16.23 25.87 -9.76
N ASP A 108 15.76 24.79 -9.15
CA ASP A 108 15.19 23.63 -9.84
C ASP A 108 13.67 23.80 -9.96
N THR A 109 13.20 24.23 -11.13
CA THR A 109 11.78 24.44 -11.44
C THR A 109 11.10 23.19 -12.03
N ALA A 110 11.84 22.10 -12.20
CA ALA A 110 11.35 20.90 -12.88
C ALA A 110 10.35 20.15 -11.99
N LEU A 111 9.13 19.92 -12.48
CA LEU A 111 8.03 19.33 -11.70
C LEU A 111 8.02 17.78 -11.72
N ASP A 112 8.66 17.19 -12.71
CA ASP A 112 8.70 15.77 -13.04
C ASP A 112 9.32 14.89 -11.95
N LYS A 113 10.19 15.45 -11.09
CA LYS A 113 10.89 14.71 -10.02
C LYS A 113 10.65 15.26 -8.62
N VAL A 114 9.65 16.14 -8.43
CA VAL A 114 9.37 16.81 -7.14
C VAL A 114 9.21 15.81 -6.00
N HIS A 115 8.47 14.72 -6.20
CA HIS A 115 8.26 13.71 -5.16
C HIS A 115 9.55 12.95 -4.80
N VAL A 116 10.42 12.66 -5.79
CA VAL A 116 11.71 12.00 -5.56
C VAL A 116 12.68 12.93 -4.82
N GLN A 117 12.64 14.22 -5.15
CA GLN A 117 13.44 15.23 -4.45
C GLN A 117 12.93 15.46 -3.03
N ALA A 118 11.62 15.55 -2.82
CA ALA A 118 11.01 15.71 -1.50
C ALA A 118 11.31 14.52 -0.58
N THR A 119 11.26 13.28 -1.11
CA THR A 119 11.59 12.07 -0.34
C THR A 119 13.07 11.97 0.00
N LYS A 120 13.97 12.27 -0.94
CA LYS A 120 15.41 12.38 -0.64
C LYS A 120 15.69 13.48 0.38
N PHE A 121 15.01 14.62 0.26
CA PHE A 121 15.14 15.74 1.17
C PHE A 121 14.68 15.36 2.59
N LEU A 122 13.54 14.67 2.72
CA LEU A 122 13.07 14.13 4.00
C LEU A 122 14.04 13.11 4.60
N ALA A 123 14.59 12.20 3.79
CA ALA A 123 15.56 11.22 4.25
C ALA A 123 16.85 11.89 4.76
N VAL A 124 17.35 12.91 4.06
CA VAL A 124 18.51 13.70 4.51
C VAL A 124 18.20 14.39 5.84
N ILE A 125 17.02 14.98 6.01
CA ILE A 125 16.60 15.62 7.26
C ILE A 125 16.52 14.62 8.43
N LEU A 126 15.96 13.43 8.21
CA LEU A 126 15.85 12.41 9.25
C LEU A 126 17.20 11.82 9.66
N VAL A 127 18.09 11.58 8.68
CA VAL A 127 19.47 11.15 8.96
C VAL A 127 20.23 12.26 9.71
N ALA A 128 20.07 13.51 9.27
CA ALA A 128 20.66 14.66 9.94
C ALA A 128 20.17 14.81 11.39
N LEU A 129 18.88 14.54 11.65
CA LEU A 129 18.33 14.53 13.02
C LEU A 129 18.99 13.45 13.88
N GLY A 130 19.14 12.24 13.34
CA GLY A 130 19.84 11.14 14.02
C GLY A 130 21.29 11.48 14.35
N ILE A 131 22.04 11.99 13.37
CA ILE A 131 23.44 12.42 13.55
C ILE A 131 23.52 13.59 14.54
N ASN A 132 22.63 14.57 14.46
CA ASN A 132 22.58 15.70 15.39
C ASN A 132 22.40 15.22 16.83
N THR A 133 21.45 14.31 17.05
CA THR A 133 21.17 13.72 18.36
C THR A 133 22.38 12.95 18.90
N MET A 134 23.02 12.15 18.05
CA MET A 134 24.23 11.41 18.41
C MET A 134 25.40 12.33 18.77
N LEU A 135 25.61 13.42 18.02
CA LEU A 135 26.68 14.39 18.28
C LEU A 135 26.45 15.14 19.59
N ILE A 136 25.22 15.58 19.87
CA ILE A 136 24.89 16.22 21.15
C ILE A 136 25.13 15.26 22.30
N TYR A 137 24.66 14.01 22.19
CA TYR A 137 24.93 12.97 23.19
C TYR A 137 26.43 12.78 23.40
N ALA A 138 27.22 12.71 22.33
CA ALA A 138 28.65 12.53 22.45
C ALA A 138 29.37 13.73 23.10
N PHE A 139 28.97 14.95 22.75
CA PHE A 139 29.53 16.18 23.32
C PHE A 139 29.21 16.35 24.79
N VAL A 140 27.99 16.00 25.20
CA VAL A 140 27.57 16.11 26.61
C VAL A 140 28.17 14.99 27.44
N GLU A 141 28.10 13.74 26.98
CA GLU A 141 28.46 12.57 27.78
C GLU A 141 29.97 12.32 27.81
N TYR A 142 30.67 12.40 26.67
CA TYR A 142 32.09 12.08 26.59
C TYR A 142 33.01 13.30 26.68
N MET A 143 32.57 14.46 26.21
CA MET A 143 33.37 15.70 26.24
C MET A 143 32.97 16.66 27.35
N HIS A 144 31.95 16.32 28.14
CA HIS A 144 31.40 17.12 29.25
C HIS A 144 31.09 18.58 28.84
N ALA A 145 30.78 18.81 27.57
CA ALA A 145 30.44 20.11 27.06
C ALA A 145 29.00 20.48 27.46
N HIS A 146 28.75 21.77 27.67
CA HIS A 146 27.40 22.25 27.94
C HIS A 146 26.47 21.93 26.74
N TYR A 147 25.28 21.40 26.99
CA TYR A 147 24.37 20.93 25.94
C TYR A 147 24.03 22.01 24.89
N LEU A 148 23.94 23.28 25.29
CA LEU A 148 23.75 24.41 24.36
C LEU A 148 24.93 24.58 23.39
N LEU A 149 26.16 24.40 23.88
CA LEU A 149 27.35 24.47 23.05
C LEU A 149 27.43 23.25 22.13
N GLY A 150 27.06 22.06 22.64
CA GLY A 150 26.92 20.85 21.84
C GLY A 150 25.87 20.99 20.73
N GLN A 151 24.72 21.59 21.03
CA GLN A 151 23.65 21.89 20.07
C GLN A 151 24.12 22.86 18.98
N LEU A 152 24.84 23.93 19.34
CA LEU A 152 25.34 24.93 18.41
C LEU A 152 26.36 24.33 17.44
N VAL A 153 27.36 23.61 17.96
CA VAL A 153 28.42 22.99 17.15
C VAL A 153 27.84 21.90 16.25
N SER A 154 26.98 21.03 16.79
CA SER A 154 26.31 19.98 16.01
C SER A 154 25.40 20.58 14.95
N GLY A 155 24.69 21.66 15.25
CA GLY A 155 23.84 22.37 14.29
C GLY A 155 24.64 22.95 13.12
N LEU A 156 25.79 23.58 13.39
CA LEU A 156 26.65 24.12 12.34
C LEU A 156 27.22 23.01 11.45
N PHE A 157 27.67 21.91 12.04
CA PHE A 157 28.18 20.76 11.31
C PHE A 157 27.11 20.12 10.41
N ILE A 158 25.89 19.96 10.94
CA ILE A 158 24.75 19.45 10.17
C ILE A 158 24.35 20.40 9.03
N ALA A 159 24.41 21.72 9.25
CA ALA A 159 24.13 22.68 8.19
C ALA A 159 25.09 22.52 6.99
N VAL A 160 26.38 22.25 7.25
CA VAL A 160 27.38 21.97 6.20
C VAL A 160 27.06 20.67 5.46
N ILE A 161 26.80 19.58 6.20
CA ILE A 161 26.44 18.28 5.60
C ILE A 161 25.18 18.39 4.75
N ASN A 162 24.17 19.11 5.24
CA ASN A 162 22.91 19.31 4.54
C ASN A 162 23.11 20.10 3.25
N TYR A 163 23.94 21.16 3.25
CA TYR A 163 24.25 21.91 2.04
C TYR A 163 24.82 21.02 0.93
N PHE A 164 25.82 20.18 1.26
CA PHE A 164 26.41 19.26 0.27
C PHE A 164 25.44 18.16 -0.15
N SER A 165 24.66 17.62 0.79
CA SER A 165 23.65 16.59 0.52
C SER A 165 22.58 17.11 -0.42
N TYR A 166 22.09 18.33 -0.22
CA TYR A 166 21.09 18.92 -1.10
C TYR A 166 21.66 19.23 -2.48
N LYS A 167 22.88 19.76 -2.54
CA LYS A 167 23.57 20.07 -3.80
C LYS A 167 23.85 18.82 -4.65
N HIS A 168 24.32 17.72 -4.05
CA HIS A 168 24.83 16.56 -4.79
C HIS A 168 23.89 15.36 -4.83
N ILE A 169 22.99 15.20 -3.85
CA ILE A 169 22.13 14.01 -3.73
C ILE A 169 20.69 14.34 -4.14
N VAL A 170 20.19 15.50 -3.72
CA VAL A 170 18.80 15.91 -3.94
C VAL A 170 18.62 16.61 -5.29
N PHE A 171 19.46 17.60 -5.63
CA PHE A 171 19.31 18.44 -6.82
C PHE A 171 20.40 18.26 -7.88
N SER A 172 20.97 17.05 -8.01
CA SER A 172 21.98 16.76 -9.04
C SER A 172 21.38 16.84 -10.45
N GLN A 173 21.79 17.84 -11.23
CA GLN A 173 21.44 17.96 -12.65
C GLN A 173 22.13 16.85 -13.45
N SER A 174 21.34 15.95 -14.04
CA SER A 174 21.83 15.05 -15.07
C SER A 174 21.83 15.82 -16.41
N HIS A 175 22.98 16.36 -16.80
CA HIS A 175 23.20 16.72 -18.21
C HIS A 175 22.97 15.46 -19.04
N THR A 176 21.90 15.45 -19.84
CA THR A 176 21.62 14.39 -20.81
C THR A 176 21.87 14.98 -22.18
N ASP A 177 23.11 14.86 -22.65
CA ASP A 177 23.41 15.01 -24.07
C ASP A 177 23.16 13.68 -24.79
N SER A 178 22.63 13.83 -26.00
CA SER A 178 22.53 12.87 -27.10
C SER A 178 21.49 11.73 -27.04
N ILE A 179 20.59 11.85 -28.01
CA ILE A 179 19.54 10.94 -28.43
C ILE A 179 20.17 9.66 -29.01
N ALA A 180 19.84 8.51 -28.42
CA ALA A 180 19.78 7.22 -29.09
C ALA A 180 18.64 6.41 -28.46
N PRO A 181 17.82 5.67 -29.24
CA PRO A 181 16.76 4.84 -28.67
C PRO A 181 17.40 3.60 -28.05
N ALA A 182 17.80 3.71 -26.78
CA ALA A 182 18.31 2.60 -26.01
C ALA A 182 17.14 1.67 -25.62
N ALA A 183 17.34 0.37 -25.85
CA ALA A 183 16.47 -0.70 -25.35
C ALA A 183 16.10 -0.45 -23.88
N THR A 184 14.83 -0.66 -23.53
CA THR A 184 14.29 -0.38 -22.20
C THR A 184 15.23 -0.95 -21.12
N PRO A 185 15.87 -0.10 -20.31
CA PRO A 185 16.78 -0.59 -19.30
C PRO A 185 15.99 -1.47 -18.34
N ARG A 186 16.50 -2.68 -18.04
CA ARG A 186 15.97 -3.49 -16.94
C ARG A 186 15.99 -2.61 -15.69
N GLU A 187 14.82 -2.19 -15.25
CA GLU A 187 14.63 -1.35 -14.07
C GLU A 187 15.26 -2.11 -12.88
N ARG A 188 16.44 -1.69 -12.44
CA ARG A 188 17.11 -2.24 -11.25
C ARG A 188 16.59 -1.49 -10.03
N MET A 189 16.44 -2.19 -8.91
CA MET A 189 16.09 -1.54 -7.66
C MET A 189 17.13 -0.48 -7.29
N SER A 190 16.66 0.71 -6.98
CA SER A 190 17.49 1.77 -6.39
C SER A 190 17.91 1.37 -4.97
N TYR A 191 19.08 1.81 -4.50
CA TYR A 191 19.51 1.61 -3.10
C TYR A 191 18.45 2.07 -2.09
N PHE A 192 17.70 3.13 -2.40
CA PHE A 192 16.57 3.58 -1.58
C PHE A 192 15.45 2.53 -1.50
N GLN A 193 15.08 1.93 -2.63
CA GLN A 193 14.07 0.87 -2.67
C GLN A 193 14.52 -0.38 -1.92
N VAL A 194 15.81 -0.71 -1.98
CA VAL A 194 16.39 -1.81 -1.18
C VAL A 194 16.31 -1.49 0.31
N ALA A 195 16.72 -0.28 0.73
CA ALA A 195 16.60 0.15 2.12
C ALA A 195 15.14 0.13 2.62
N MET A 196 14.19 0.53 1.78
CA MET A 196 12.76 0.48 2.08
C MET A 196 12.24 -0.96 2.17
N LEU A 197 12.70 -1.86 1.30
CA LEU A 197 12.37 -3.28 1.41
C LEU A 197 12.89 -3.85 2.73
N LEU A 198 14.14 -3.57 3.10
CA LEU A 198 14.74 -4.01 4.35
C LEU A 198 13.98 -3.44 5.56
N ALA A 199 13.60 -2.16 5.52
CA ALA A 199 12.79 -1.55 6.57
C ALA A 199 11.42 -2.23 6.71
N ALA A 200 10.74 -2.55 5.60
CA ALA A 200 9.47 -3.29 5.63
C ALA A 200 9.64 -4.70 6.21
N VAL A 201 10.71 -5.42 5.84
CA VAL A 201 11.00 -6.76 6.37
C VAL A 201 11.31 -6.71 7.86
N LEU A 202 12.12 -5.75 8.32
CA LEU A 202 12.43 -5.57 9.73
C LEU A 202 11.19 -5.21 10.54
N LEU A 203 10.38 -4.27 10.04
CA LEU A 203 9.13 -3.85 10.68
C LEU A 203 8.15 -5.02 10.78
N PHE A 204 7.94 -5.75 9.68
CA PHE A 204 7.11 -6.95 9.67
C PHE A 204 7.60 -7.98 10.68
N THR A 205 8.89 -8.29 10.66
CA THR A 205 9.48 -9.31 11.52
C THR A 205 9.31 -8.93 12.99
N PHE A 206 9.57 -7.67 13.34
CA PHE A 206 9.33 -7.15 14.68
C PHE A 206 7.86 -7.28 15.07
N LEU A 207 6.93 -6.74 14.29
CA LEU A 207 5.50 -6.74 14.62
C LEU A 207 4.93 -8.16 14.70
N ALA A 208 5.34 -9.05 13.80
CA ALA A 208 4.88 -10.43 13.74
C ALA A 208 5.45 -11.29 14.88
N LEU A 209 6.72 -11.10 15.28
CA LEU A 209 7.34 -11.89 16.35
C LEU A 209 7.16 -11.28 17.75
N PHE A 210 6.82 -9.99 17.84
CA PHE A 210 6.66 -9.31 19.13
C PHE A 210 5.58 -9.99 19.96
N ARG A 211 6.01 -10.57 21.10
CA ARG A 211 5.16 -11.31 22.05
C ARG A 211 4.29 -12.36 21.35
N LEU A 212 4.88 -13.14 20.44
CA LEU A 212 4.14 -14.08 19.60
C LEU A 212 3.35 -15.11 20.43
N SER A 213 3.88 -15.58 21.56
CA SER A 213 3.19 -16.49 22.47
C SER A 213 2.08 -15.81 23.28
N GLU A 214 2.21 -14.53 23.63
CA GLU A 214 1.29 -13.86 24.54
C GLU A 214 0.23 -13.00 23.83
N ASN A 215 0.48 -12.56 22.59
CA ASN A 215 -0.35 -11.60 21.89
C ASN A 215 -0.58 -12.00 20.42
N PRO A 216 -1.83 -12.23 20.01
CA PRO A 216 -3.08 -12.12 20.78
C PRO A 216 -3.24 -13.23 21.83
N PRO A 217 -4.13 -13.05 22.82
CA PRO A 217 -4.56 -14.16 23.68
C PRO A 217 -5.14 -15.31 22.86
N THR A 218 -4.89 -16.54 23.30
CA THR A 218 -5.46 -17.74 22.68
C THR A 218 -6.97 -17.76 22.83
N TRP A 219 -7.68 -18.06 21.75
CA TRP A 219 -9.14 -18.23 21.73
C TRP A 219 -9.50 -19.70 21.47
N MET A 220 -10.77 -20.05 21.68
CA MET A 220 -11.32 -21.40 21.46
C MET A 220 -10.95 -21.98 20.09
N ASP A 221 -11.12 -21.22 19.00
CA ASP A 221 -10.83 -21.68 17.63
C ASP A 221 -9.38 -22.14 17.48
N GLU A 222 -8.41 -21.35 17.99
CA GLU A 222 -6.98 -21.68 17.96
C GLU A 222 -6.67 -22.90 18.82
N GLY A 223 -7.19 -22.94 20.06
CA GLY A 223 -6.94 -24.06 20.97
C GLY A 223 -7.45 -25.40 20.43
N VAL A 224 -8.58 -25.42 19.72
CA VAL A 224 -9.06 -26.65 19.07
C VAL A 224 -8.14 -27.07 17.91
N ILE A 225 -7.67 -26.14 17.09
CA ILE A 225 -6.74 -26.45 15.98
C ILE A 225 -5.40 -26.96 16.52
N ASP A 226 -4.89 -26.35 17.59
CA ASP A 226 -3.69 -26.80 18.27
C ASP A 226 -3.87 -28.20 18.84
N GLN A 227 -4.98 -28.49 19.53
CA GLN A 227 -5.25 -29.82 20.06
C GLN A 227 -5.34 -30.90 18.97
N ILE A 228 -5.97 -30.59 17.84
CA ILE A 228 -6.00 -31.48 16.67
C ILE A 228 -4.59 -31.73 16.15
N SER A 229 -3.79 -30.67 16.05
CA SER A 229 -2.42 -30.74 15.54
C SER A 229 -1.51 -31.55 16.48
N ILE A 230 -1.70 -31.43 17.81
CA ILE A 230 -1.03 -32.26 18.82
C ILE A 230 -1.39 -33.74 18.62
N ASN A 231 -2.67 -34.05 18.46
CA ASN A 231 -3.14 -35.42 18.29
C ASN A 231 -2.66 -36.06 16.97
N ILE A 232 -2.59 -35.28 15.90
CA ILE A 232 -1.99 -35.73 14.64
C ILE A 232 -0.49 -35.99 14.84
N ALA A 233 0.23 -35.09 15.51
CA ALA A 233 1.67 -35.24 15.74
C ALA A 233 2.01 -36.45 16.62
N ALA A 234 1.21 -36.70 17.67
CA ALA A 234 1.45 -37.77 18.64
C ALA A 234 0.90 -39.13 18.21
N TYR A 235 -0.29 -39.16 17.60
CA TYR A 235 -1.05 -40.40 17.35
C TYR A 235 -1.42 -40.61 15.89
N GLY A 236 -1.25 -39.61 15.02
CA GLY A 236 -1.73 -39.66 13.63
C GLY A 236 -3.26 -39.59 13.50
N ILE A 237 -3.96 -39.14 14.56
CA ILE A 237 -5.43 -39.13 14.62
C ILE A 237 -5.97 -37.72 14.44
N TYR A 238 -6.88 -37.53 13.47
CA TYR A 238 -7.67 -36.31 13.31
C TYR A 238 -8.86 -36.32 14.29
N GLY A 239 -8.70 -35.65 15.43
CA GLY A 239 -9.75 -35.55 16.44
C GLY A 239 -9.30 -34.79 17.68
N ILE A 240 -10.22 -34.59 18.62
CA ILE A 240 -9.96 -33.97 19.92
C ILE A 240 -9.90 -35.09 20.96
N GLN A 241 -8.92 -35.04 21.86
CA GLN A 241 -8.81 -36.01 22.93
C GLN A 241 -9.66 -35.55 24.11
N THR A 242 -10.64 -36.36 24.52
CA THR A 242 -11.58 -36.02 25.61
C THR A 242 -11.33 -36.82 26.89
N ALA A 243 -10.62 -37.94 26.78
CA ALA A 243 -10.09 -38.73 27.90
C ALA A 243 -8.81 -39.47 27.42
N PRO A 244 -8.01 -40.08 28.32
CA PRO A 244 -6.90 -40.95 27.90
C PRO A 244 -7.37 -41.95 26.84
N ASP A 245 -6.67 -41.98 25.71
CA ASP A 245 -6.95 -42.82 24.53
C ASP A 245 -8.37 -42.72 23.93
N THR A 246 -9.15 -41.70 24.31
CA THR A 246 -10.51 -41.48 23.80
C THR A 246 -10.55 -40.21 22.96
N PHE A 247 -10.88 -40.37 21.68
CA PHE A 247 -10.91 -39.29 20.69
C PHE A 247 -12.33 -39.06 20.16
N THR A 248 -12.70 -37.81 20.04
CA THR A 248 -13.93 -37.37 19.37
C THR A 248 -13.59 -36.71 18.05
N SER A 249 -14.48 -36.86 17.07
CA SER A 249 -14.30 -36.26 15.76
C SER A 249 -14.33 -34.73 15.84
N ALA A 250 -13.39 -34.09 15.13
CA ALA A 250 -13.32 -32.64 14.98
C ALA A 250 -14.01 -32.15 13.67
N ASN A 251 -15.02 -32.85 13.18
CA ASN A 251 -15.66 -32.55 11.89
C ASN A 251 -16.41 -31.21 11.85
N PHE A 252 -16.69 -30.60 13.00
CA PHE A 252 -17.25 -29.26 13.11
C PHE A 252 -16.24 -28.14 12.83
N MET A 253 -14.94 -28.47 12.75
CA MET A 253 -13.89 -27.48 12.54
C MET A 253 -13.87 -26.96 11.11
N THR A 254 -13.74 -25.64 11.01
CA THR A 254 -13.74 -24.95 9.72
C THR A 254 -12.34 -24.76 9.14
N THR A 255 -11.28 -24.79 9.95
CA THR A 255 -9.91 -24.70 9.44
C THR A 255 -9.40 -26.10 9.11
N SER A 256 -8.91 -26.30 7.88
CA SER A 256 -8.57 -27.62 7.37
C SER A 256 -7.06 -27.90 7.27
N PHE A 257 -6.73 -28.99 6.57
CA PHE A 257 -5.42 -29.63 6.49
C PHE A 257 -4.26 -28.75 6.02
N PRO A 258 -4.45 -27.68 5.22
CA PRO A 258 -3.34 -26.78 4.88
C PRO A 258 -2.78 -26.03 6.09
N VAL A 259 -3.46 -26.03 7.25
CA VAL A 259 -3.02 -25.36 8.47
C VAL A 259 -2.58 -26.38 9.52
N PHE A 260 -3.44 -27.33 9.88
CA PHE A 260 -3.15 -28.23 11.00
C PHE A 260 -2.00 -29.22 10.71
N TYR A 261 -1.74 -29.61 9.46
CA TYR A 261 -0.59 -30.47 9.17
C TYR A 261 0.76 -29.74 9.32
N PRO A 262 0.95 -28.51 8.80
CA PRO A 262 2.14 -27.73 9.11
C PRO A 262 2.36 -27.48 10.60
N VAL A 263 1.29 -27.25 11.37
CA VAL A 263 1.36 -27.09 12.83
C VAL A 263 1.73 -28.41 13.52
N ALA A 264 1.11 -29.52 13.12
CA ALA A 264 1.46 -30.86 13.62
C ALA A 264 2.92 -31.22 13.33
N ALA A 265 3.43 -30.88 12.14
CA ALA A 265 4.82 -31.06 11.79
C ALA A 265 5.75 -30.23 12.71
N SER A 266 5.38 -28.99 13.02
CA SER A 266 6.12 -28.16 13.98
C SER A 266 6.14 -28.80 15.38
N PHE A 267 5.02 -29.33 15.85
CA PHE A 267 4.95 -30.02 17.13
C PHE A 267 5.79 -31.31 17.17
N ALA A 268 5.77 -32.11 16.10
CA ALA A 268 6.58 -33.32 16.01
C ALA A 268 8.08 -33.03 16.03
N LEU A 269 8.52 -31.89 15.46
CA LEU A 269 9.93 -31.53 15.35
C LEU A 269 10.47 -30.74 16.55
N PHE A 270 9.66 -29.84 17.12
CA PHE A 270 10.12 -28.83 18.08
C PHE A 270 9.40 -28.89 19.44
N GLY A 271 8.41 -29.78 19.59
CA GLY A 271 7.62 -29.96 20.80
C GLY A 271 6.32 -29.15 20.82
N THR A 272 5.43 -29.49 21.75
CA THR A 272 4.06 -28.94 21.86
C THR A 272 4.03 -27.66 22.69
N THR A 273 4.47 -26.56 22.10
CA THR A 273 4.37 -25.22 22.73
C THR A 273 3.59 -24.28 21.82
N LEU A 274 2.87 -23.31 22.41
CA LEU A 274 2.12 -22.32 21.65
C LEU A 274 3.01 -21.52 20.69
N LEU A 275 4.26 -21.25 21.11
CA LEU A 275 5.25 -20.59 20.25
C LEU A 275 5.51 -21.38 18.97
N ASN A 276 5.70 -22.70 19.07
CA ASN A 276 5.96 -23.56 17.92
C ASN A 276 4.77 -23.62 16.95
N ALA A 277 3.55 -23.54 17.47
CA ALA A 277 2.35 -23.45 16.63
C ALA A 277 2.32 -22.11 15.86
N ARG A 278 2.54 -21.00 16.57
CA ARG A 278 2.46 -19.65 16.00
C ARG A 278 3.64 -19.26 15.10
N ILE A 279 4.80 -19.92 15.22
CA ILE A 279 5.90 -19.75 14.26
C ILE A 279 5.48 -20.19 12.85
N VAL A 280 4.62 -21.21 12.73
CA VAL A 280 4.05 -21.62 11.44
C VAL A 280 3.20 -20.49 10.86
N MET A 281 2.42 -19.82 11.70
CA MET A 281 1.60 -18.68 11.31
C MET A 281 2.43 -17.46 10.90
N PHE A 282 3.56 -17.23 11.59
CA PHE A 282 4.57 -16.26 11.14
C PHE A 282 5.06 -16.57 9.72
N ALA A 283 5.36 -17.83 9.40
CA ALA A 283 5.77 -18.23 8.06
C ALA A 283 4.66 -17.98 7.01
N PHE A 284 3.40 -18.28 7.34
CA PHE A 284 2.26 -17.97 6.47
C PHE A 284 2.12 -16.46 6.19
N MET A 285 2.21 -15.62 7.23
CA MET A 285 2.19 -14.16 7.07
C MET A 285 3.37 -13.66 6.23
N ALA A 286 4.58 -14.17 6.47
CA ALA A 286 5.78 -13.78 5.73
C ALA A 286 5.64 -14.12 4.24
N LEU A 287 5.18 -15.33 3.94
CA LEU A 287 4.90 -15.77 2.57
C LEU A 287 3.79 -14.94 1.93
N LEU A 288 2.78 -14.49 2.68
CA LEU A 288 1.72 -13.62 2.15
C LEU A 288 2.30 -12.26 1.74
N CYS A 289 3.17 -11.68 2.57
CA CYS A 289 3.87 -10.44 2.25
C CYS A 289 4.75 -10.60 1.00
N VAL A 290 5.51 -11.69 0.90
CA VAL A 290 6.39 -11.98 -0.24
C VAL A 290 5.58 -12.20 -1.52
N THR A 291 4.54 -13.03 -1.49
CA THR A 291 3.70 -13.30 -2.66
C THR A 291 2.88 -12.09 -3.08
N GLY A 292 2.38 -11.29 -2.12
CA GLY A 292 1.72 -10.01 -2.39
C GLY A 292 2.64 -9.00 -3.07
N TYR A 293 3.89 -8.87 -2.61
CA TYR A 293 4.91 -8.03 -3.25
C TYR A 293 5.15 -8.44 -4.71
N PHE A 294 5.34 -9.74 -4.98
CA PHE A 294 5.54 -10.23 -6.34
C PHE A 294 4.27 -10.17 -7.21
N LEU A 295 3.07 -10.30 -6.63
CA LEU A 295 1.81 -10.13 -7.33
C LEU A 295 1.71 -8.71 -7.91
N ILE A 296 1.97 -7.69 -7.11
CA ILE A 296 1.93 -6.31 -7.59
C ILE A 296 3.02 -6.06 -8.64
N GLN A 297 4.21 -6.63 -8.50
CA GLN A 297 5.23 -6.56 -9.56
C GLN A 297 4.80 -7.25 -10.86
N SER A 298 4.04 -8.34 -10.79
CA SER A 298 3.56 -9.05 -11.97
C SER A 298 2.46 -8.29 -12.71
N VAL A 299 1.66 -7.50 -11.99
CA VAL A 299 0.51 -6.77 -12.52
C VAL A 299 0.90 -5.36 -12.99
N ALA A 300 1.78 -4.68 -12.26
CA ALA A 300 2.23 -3.34 -12.60
C ALA A 300 3.02 -3.33 -13.92
N ARG A 301 2.73 -2.35 -14.79
CA ARG A 301 3.47 -2.16 -16.06
C ARG A 301 4.72 -1.32 -15.84
N GLU A 302 4.57 -0.23 -15.11
CA GLU A 302 5.61 0.74 -14.77
C GLU A 302 5.82 0.81 -13.25
N ARG A 303 6.99 1.30 -12.83
CA ARG A 303 7.33 1.56 -11.42
C ARG A 303 7.05 0.37 -10.49
N LYS A 304 7.31 -0.84 -10.99
CA LYS A 304 6.89 -2.11 -10.37
C LYS A 304 7.34 -2.22 -8.91
N TYR A 305 8.61 -1.86 -8.66
CA TYR A 305 9.18 -1.91 -7.32
C TYR A 305 8.56 -0.89 -6.37
N SER A 306 8.29 0.34 -6.84
CA SER A 306 7.72 1.39 -6.01
C SER A 306 6.28 1.07 -5.62
N LEU A 307 5.48 0.59 -6.58
CA LEU A 307 4.09 0.17 -6.31
C LEU A 307 4.04 -1.03 -5.38
N ALA A 308 4.87 -2.06 -5.63
CA ALA A 308 4.93 -3.24 -4.79
C ALA A 308 5.43 -2.93 -3.36
N LEU A 309 6.43 -2.04 -3.22
CA LEU A 309 6.87 -1.58 -1.91
C LEU A 309 5.76 -0.83 -1.18
N PHE A 310 5.03 0.05 -1.85
CA PHE A 310 3.95 0.77 -1.20
C PHE A 310 2.83 -0.18 -0.74
N SER A 311 2.44 -1.14 -1.57
CA SER A 311 1.49 -2.20 -1.20
C SER A 311 1.99 -3.03 -0.01
N LEU A 312 3.30 -3.36 0.01
CA LEU A 312 3.91 -4.09 1.11
C LEU A 312 3.89 -3.27 2.41
N PHE A 313 4.19 -1.97 2.37
CA PHE A 313 4.10 -1.13 3.56
C PHE A 313 2.68 -1.02 4.08
N LEU A 314 1.69 -0.83 3.20
CA LEU A 314 0.27 -0.83 3.60
C LEU A 314 -0.09 -2.14 4.30
N LEU A 315 0.31 -3.30 3.73
CA LEU A 315 0.06 -4.60 4.33
C LEU A 315 0.79 -4.80 5.67
N VAL A 316 2.07 -4.44 5.76
CA VAL A 316 2.87 -4.60 6.99
C VAL A 316 2.40 -3.69 8.12
N THR A 317 1.86 -2.52 7.80
CA THR A 317 1.28 -1.60 8.81
C THR A 317 -0.18 -1.92 9.15
N PHE A 318 -0.79 -2.89 8.46
CA PHE A 318 -2.19 -3.24 8.64
C PHE A 318 -2.38 -4.11 9.89
N ALA A 319 -2.79 -3.49 11.00
CA ALA A 319 -2.93 -4.17 12.29
C ALA A 319 -3.77 -5.48 12.27
N PRO A 320 -4.90 -5.56 11.53
CA PRO A 320 -5.67 -6.80 11.42
C PRO A 320 -4.90 -7.98 10.83
N LEU A 321 -3.83 -7.75 10.05
CA LEU A 321 -2.94 -8.83 9.60
C LEU A 321 -2.37 -9.61 10.79
N TYR A 322 -1.91 -8.91 11.82
CA TYR A 322 -1.35 -9.54 13.02
C TYR A 322 -2.43 -10.08 13.95
N GLY A 323 -3.58 -9.41 14.03
CA GLY A 323 -4.73 -9.87 14.81
C GLY A 323 -5.28 -11.21 14.33
N HIS A 324 -5.39 -11.39 13.01
CA HIS A 324 -5.88 -12.63 12.40
C HIS A 324 -4.78 -13.60 11.97
N GLY A 325 -3.53 -13.14 11.89
CA GLY A 325 -2.41 -13.91 11.35
C GLY A 325 -1.46 -14.48 12.38
N LYS A 326 -1.47 -14.04 13.64
CA LYS A 326 -0.65 -14.65 14.70
C LYS A 326 -1.30 -15.89 15.31
N ASN A 327 -2.61 -15.85 15.50
CA ASN A 327 -3.36 -17.00 16.02
C ASN A 327 -3.42 -18.10 14.95
N VAL A 328 -3.40 -19.36 15.38
CA VAL A 328 -3.52 -20.51 14.46
C VAL A 328 -4.94 -20.59 13.88
N LEU A 329 -5.15 -19.90 12.77
CA LEU A 329 -6.43 -19.73 12.09
C LEU A 329 -6.29 -19.88 10.57
N GLY A 330 -7.39 -20.18 9.88
CA GLY A 330 -7.40 -20.40 8.42
C GLY A 330 -7.41 -19.14 7.56
N GLU A 331 -7.63 -17.96 8.13
CA GLU A 331 -7.78 -16.69 7.40
C GLU A 331 -6.52 -16.34 6.59
N VAL A 332 -5.38 -16.17 7.26
CA VAL A 332 -4.13 -15.78 6.59
C VAL A 332 -3.58 -16.88 5.67
N PRO A 333 -3.54 -18.17 6.06
CA PRO A 333 -3.11 -19.24 5.17
C PRO A 333 -4.00 -19.35 3.93
N GLY A 334 -5.33 -19.24 4.08
CA GLY A 334 -6.27 -19.25 2.96
C GLY A 334 -6.02 -18.08 2.01
N LEU A 335 -5.77 -16.89 2.57
CA LEU A 335 -5.42 -15.70 1.78
C LEU A 335 -4.08 -15.85 1.07
N LEU A 336 -3.06 -16.40 1.72
CA LEU A 336 -1.76 -16.69 1.11
C LEU A 336 -1.96 -17.53 -0.15
N PHE A 337 -2.66 -18.65 -0.03
CA PHE A 337 -2.86 -19.55 -1.17
C PHE A 337 -3.64 -18.87 -2.29
N PHE A 338 -4.58 -17.99 -1.97
CA PHE A 338 -5.29 -17.20 -2.98
C PHE A 338 -4.36 -16.21 -3.69
N VAL A 339 -3.60 -15.40 -2.95
CA VAL A 339 -2.65 -14.43 -3.51
C VAL A 339 -1.56 -15.13 -4.33
N ALA A 340 -1.04 -16.27 -3.84
CA ALA A 340 -0.12 -17.11 -4.57
C ALA A 340 -0.73 -17.68 -5.86
N SER A 341 -2.02 -18.06 -5.84
CA SER A 341 -2.75 -18.47 -7.04
C SER A 341 -2.84 -17.36 -8.07
N LEU A 342 -3.15 -16.12 -7.66
CA LEU A 342 -3.20 -14.95 -8.54
C LEU A 342 -1.83 -14.61 -9.14
N LEU A 343 -0.77 -14.74 -8.35
CA LEU A 343 0.61 -14.57 -8.83
C LEU A 343 0.96 -15.65 -9.86
N ALA A 344 0.68 -16.91 -9.55
CA ALA A 344 0.89 -18.02 -10.47
C ALA A 344 0.06 -17.86 -11.76
N LEU A 345 -1.18 -17.36 -11.65
CA LEU A 345 -2.05 -17.05 -12.78
C LEU A 345 -1.41 -16.00 -13.69
N SER A 346 -0.88 -14.93 -13.11
CA SER A 346 -0.21 -13.84 -13.83
C SER A 346 0.99 -14.33 -14.65
N TYR A 347 1.72 -15.33 -14.15
CA TYR A 347 2.79 -16.00 -14.89
C TYR A 347 2.25 -17.02 -15.91
N ALA A 348 1.23 -17.79 -15.54
CA ALA A 348 0.60 -18.80 -16.41
C ALA A 348 0.04 -18.18 -17.69
N GLN A 349 -0.48 -16.96 -17.62
CA GLN A 349 -0.97 -16.21 -18.78
C GLN A 349 0.12 -15.81 -19.77
N ARG A 350 1.38 -15.76 -19.34
CA ARG A 350 2.53 -15.50 -20.21
C ARG A 350 3.13 -16.79 -20.78
N ALA A 351 2.78 -17.94 -20.19
CA ALA A 351 3.27 -19.25 -20.59
C ALA A 351 2.29 -19.92 -21.55
N THR A 352 2.83 -20.62 -22.56
CA THR A 352 2.03 -21.47 -23.45
C THR A 352 1.72 -22.85 -22.85
N GLN A 353 2.49 -23.25 -21.83
CA GLN A 353 2.42 -24.57 -21.21
C GLN A 353 1.29 -24.67 -20.17
N PHE A 354 0.74 -25.88 -19.99
CA PHE A 354 -0.35 -26.13 -19.05
C PHE A 354 0.09 -26.20 -17.57
N ARG A 355 1.37 -26.50 -17.29
CA ARG A 355 1.86 -26.72 -15.91
C ARG A 355 1.65 -25.52 -14.98
N PRO A 356 1.96 -24.26 -15.38
CA PRO A 356 1.68 -23.10 -14.54
C PRO A 356 0.20 -22.90 -14.23
N TRP A 357 -0.69 -23.27 -15.16
CA TRP A 357 -2.13 -23.22 -14.95
C TRP A 357 -2.58 -24.24 -13.91
N LEU A 358 -2.04 -25.47 -13.98
CA LEU A 358 -2.28 -26.49 -12.96
C LEU A 358 -1.83 -26.02 -11.59
N VAL A 359 -0.63 -25.42 -11.48
CA VAL A 359 -0.11 -24.86 -10.22
C VAL A 359 -1.04 -23.77 -9.67
N SER A 360 -1.44 -22.80 -10.50
CA SER A 360 -2.38 -21.75 -10.09
C SER A 360 -3.70 -22.33 -9.58
N GLY A 361 -4.24 -23.34 -10.28
CA GLY A 361 -5.46 -24.05 -9.89
C GLY A 361 -5.29 -24.80 -8.55
N THR A 362 -4.17 -25.50 -8.34
CA THR A 362 -3.91 -26.19 -7.07
C THR A 362 -3.80 -25.23 -5.90
N LEU A 363 -3.13 -24.08 -6.06
CA LEU A 363 -3.05 -23.05 -5.02
C LEU A 363 -4.43 -22.47 -4.70
N LEU A 364 -5.26 -22.25 -5.71
CA LEU A 364 -6.64 -21.80 -5.50
C LEU A 364 -7.47 -22.85 -4.76
N GLY A 365 -7.32 -24.13 -5.12
CA GLY A 365 -7.94 -25.25 -4.42
C GLY A 365 -7.50 -25.31 -2.96
N LEU A 366 -6.19 -25.13 -2.68
CA LEU A 366 -5.67 -25.05 -1.31
C LEU A 366 -6.30 -23.88 -0.53
N SER A 367 -6.49 -22.73 -1.17
CA SER A 367 -7.19 -21.60 -0.54
C SER A 367 -8.64 -21.96 -0.17
N MET A 368 -9.39 -22.57 -1.09
CA MET A 368 -10.77 -23.01 -0.86
C MET A 368 -10.89 -23.99 0.30
N VAL A 369 -10.02 -25.00 0.35
CA VAL A 369 -10.10 -26.07 1.36
C VAL A 369 -9.56 -25.62 2.71
N THR A 370 -8.68 -24.61 2.75
CA THR A 370 -8.15 -24.07 4.01
C THR A 370 -9.27 -23.63 4.96
N LYS A 371 -10.35 -23.05 4.41
CA LYS A 371 -11.51 -22.63 5.19
C LYS A 371 -12.79 -22.59 4.33
N PRO A 372 -13.93 -23.15 4.77
CA PRO A 372 -15.21 -23.15 4.05
C PRO A 372 -15.66 -21.77 3.57
N LEU A 373 -15.35 -20.70 4.32
CA LEU A 373 -15.65 -19.33 3.88
C LEU A 373 -14.98 -19.01 2.53
N TYR A 374 -13.72 -19.43 2.33
CA TYR A 374 -13.02 -19.27 1.06
C TYR A 374 -13.65 -20.12 -0.04
N LEU A 375 -14.05 -21.36 0.25
CA LEU A 375 -14.77 -22.21 -0.71
C LEU A 375 -16.05 -21.50 -1.22
N LEU A 376 -16.87 -20.98 -0.31
CA LEU A 376 -18.14 -20.32 -0.64
C LEU A 376 -17.96 -19.05 -1.48
N ILE A 377 -16.85 -18.32 -1.31
CA ILE A 377 -16.57 -17.09 -2.06
C ILE A 377 -15.84 -17.39 -3.37
N LEU A 378 -14.81 -18.24 -3.33
CA LEU A 378 -13.96 -18.50 -4.48
C LEU A 378 -14.66 -19.37 -5.52
N LEU A 379 -15.55 -20.29 -5.15
CA LEU A 379 -16.27 -21.12 -6.11
C LEU A 379 -17.07 -20.25 -7.12
N PRO A 380 -18.00 -19.37 -6.71
CA PRO A 380 -18.68 -18.49 -7.65
C PRO A 380 -17.72 -17.52 -8.35
N THR A 381 -16.69 -17.02 -7.66
CA THR A 381 -15.66 -16.15 -8.27
C THR A 381 -14.96 -16.85 -9.43
N THR A 382 -14.56 -18.12 -9.25
CA THR A 382 -13.90 -18.92 -10.29
C THR A 382 -14.78 -19.18 -11.48
N LEU A 383 -16.08 -19.43 -11.28
CA LEU A 383 -17.03 -19.63 -12.37
C LEU A 383 -17.17 -18.35 -13.20
N VAL A 384 -17.31 -17.19 -12.55
CA VAL A 384 -17.33 -15.88 -13.24
C VAL A 384 -16.03 -15.67 -14.02
N MET A 385 -14.87 -15.91 -13.40
CA MET A 385 -13.58 -15.73 -14.04
C MET A 385 -13.34 -16.71 -15.19
N TYR A 386 -13.84 -17.95 -15.09
CA TYR A 386 -13.81 -18.92 -16.19
C TYR A 386 -14.56 -18.38 -17.41
N VAL A 387 -15.75 -17.80 -17.22
CA VAL A 387 -16.53 -17.16 -18.29
C VAL A 387 -15.83 -15.91 -18.84
N VAL A 388 -15.16 -15.14 -18.00
CA VAL A 388 -14.40 -13.96 -18.45
C VAL A 388 -13.17 -14.35 -19.28
N MET A 389 -12.60 -15.53 -19.04
CA MET A 389 -11.35 -15.98 -19.65
C MET A 389 -11.54 -16.98 -20.80
N TYR A 390 -12.72 -17.59 -20.99
CA TYR A 390 -12.89 -18.72 -21.92
C TYR A 390 -12.55 -18.44 -23.39
N ARG A 391 -12.74 -17.20 -23.84
CA ARG A 391 -12.38 -16.80 -25.22
C ARG A 391 -10.92 -16.41 -25.38
N ARG A 392 -10.22 -16.14 -24.28
CA ARG A 392 -8.85 -15.59 -24.27
C ARG A 392 -7.79 -16.64 -23.97
N VAL A 393 -8.20 -17.76 -23.35
CA VAL A 393 -7.31 -18.83 -22.89
C VAL A 393 -7.64 -20.12 -23.62
N SER A 394 -6.62 -20.89 -24.01
CA SER A 394 -6.82 -22.20 -24.63
C SER A 394 -7.57 -23.17 -23.70
N PHE A 395 -8.41 -24.02 -24.27
CA PHE A 395 -9.17 -25.04 -23.53
C PHE A 395 -8.29 -25.91 -22.62
N VAL A 396 -7.12 -26.38 -23.10
CA VAL A 396 -6.19 -27.22 -22.33
C VAL A 396 -5.73 -26.55 -21.04
N ASN A 397 -5.38 -25.27 -21.11
CA ASN A 397 -4.93 -24.50 -19.94
C ASN A 397 -6.06 -24.25 -18.94
N MET A 398 -7.29 -24.02 -19.42
CA MET A 398 -8.46 -23.90 -18.54
C MET A 398 -8.78 -25.22 -17.83
N VAL A 399 -8.71 -26.34 -18.55
CA VAL A 399 -8.88 -27.68 -17.98
C VAL A 399 -7.79 -27.96 -16.94
N ALA A 400 -6.53 -27.63 -17.24
CA ALA A 400 -5.43 -27.80 -16.28
C ALA A 400 -5.65 -27.00 -14.99
N PHE A 401 -6.10 -25.74 -15.09
CA PHE A 401 -6.47 -24.93 -13.93
C PHE A 401 -7.63 -25.56 -13.14
N GLY A 402 -8.69 -25.99 -13.84
CA GLY A 402 -9.84 -26.67 -13.23
C GLY A 402 -9.45 -27.96 -12.50
N LEU A 403 -8.62 -28.80 -13.12
CA LEU A 403 -8.11 -30.05 -12.52
C LEU A 403 -7.33 -29.78 -11.22
N GLY A 404 -6.53 -28.72 -11.18
CA GLY A 404 -5.81 -28.33 -9.97
C GLY A 404 -6.75 -27.97 -8.81
N VAL A 405 -7.81 -27.20 -9.09
CA VAL A 405 -8.84 -26.86 -8.10
C VAL A 405 -9.58 -28.12 -7.66
N THR A 406 -10.08 -28.90 -8.61
CA THR A 406 -10.88 -30.10 -8.33
C THR A 406 -10.10 -31.14 -7.53
N ALA A 407 -8.81 -31.34 -7.81
CA ALA A 407 -7.98 -32.30 -7.07
C ALA A 407 -7.95 -31.99 -5.57
N MET A 408 -7.81 -30.71 -5.19
CA MET A 408 -7.81 -30.31 -3.78
C MET A 408 -9.19 -30.43 -3.13
N LEU A 409 -10.25 -30.07 -3.86
CA LEU A 409 -11.63 -30.20 -3.37
C LEU A 409 -12.04 -31.66 -3.15
N VAL A 410 -11.63 -32.56 -4.06
CA VAL A 410 -11.86 -34.00 -3.93
C VAL A 410 -11.13 -34.55 -2.69
N LEU A 411 -9.87 -34.17 -2.49
CA LEU A 411 -9.11 -34.54 -1.30
C LEU A 411 -9.81 -34.05 -0.02
N TRP A 412 -10.25 -32.80 0.00
CA TRP A 412 -10.98 -32.23 1.14
C TRP A 412 -12.29 -32.96 1.41
N PHE A 413 -13.05 -33.28 0.35
CA PHE A 413 -14.32 -34.00 0.43
C PHE A 413 -14.12 -35.38 1.08
N PHE A 414 -13.14 -36.16 0.62
CA PHE A 414 -12.85 -37.48 1.19
C PHE A 414 -12.35 -37.42 2.64
N LEU A 415 -11.66 -36.34 3.02
CA LEU A 415 -11.15 -36.17 4.38
C LEU A 415 -12.23 -35.72 5.39
N HIS A 416 -13.19 -34.89 4.98
CA HIS A 416 -14.11 -34.23 5.92
C HIS A 416 -15.58 -34.64 5.77
N VAL A 417 -16.00 -35.06 4.57
CA VAL A 417 -17.41 -35.35 4.29
C VAL A 417 -17.70 -36.82 4.54
N THR A 418 -18.06 -37.16 5.78
CA THR A 418 -18.51 -38.52 6.15
C THR A 418 -20.02 -38.70 6.02
N SER A 419 -20.80 -37.62 6.07
CA SER A 419 -22.25 -37.64 5.89
C SER A 419 -22.78 -36.30 5.36
N ILE A 420 -24.03 -36.30 4.87
CA ILE A 420 -24.73 -35.09 4.42
C ILE A 420 -24.93 -34.10 5.58
N ALA A 421 -25.12 -34.59 6.81
CA ALA A 421 -25.29 -33.73 7.98
C ALA A 421 -24.02 -32.92 8.28
N VAL A 422 -22.86 -33.58 8.25
CA VAL A 422 -21.55 -32.93 8.43
C VAL A 422 -21.29 -31.90 7.33
N LEU A 423 -21.62 -32.22 6.07
CA LEU A 423 -21.49 -31.26 4.98
C LEU A 423 -22.35 -30.00 5.19
N LYS A 424 -23.59 -30.17 5.67
CA LYS A 424 -24.47 -29.04 6.01
C LYS A 424 -23.88 -28.22 7.14
N GLU A 425 -23.38 -28.86 8.20
CA GLU A 425 -22.79 -28.17 9.34
C GLU A 425 -21.58 -27.32 8.92
N ILE A 426 -20.71 -27.85 8.07
CA ILE A 426 -19.53 -27.14 7.55
C ILE A 426 -19.91 -25.96 6.66
N LEU A 427 -20.85 -26.15 5.71
CA LEU A 427 -21.25 -25.11 4.76
C LEU A 427 -22.12 -24.02 5.41
N PHE A 428 -22.91 -24.39 6.42
CA PHE A 428 -23.80 -23.48 7.15
C PHE A 428 -23.26 -23.09 8.52
N ALA A 429 -21.99 -23.36 8.84
CA ALA A 429 -21.34 -22.90 10.08
C ALA A 429 -21.44 -21.37 10.24
N ALA A 430 -21.53 -20.62 9.13
CA ALA A 430 -21.75 -19.18 9.14
C ALA A 430 -23.21 -18.74 9.45
N ASN A 431 -24.19 -19.66 9.40
CA ASN A 431 -25.63 -19.43 9.61
C ASN A 431 -26.12 -20.21 10.84
N THR A 432 -25.93 -19.70 12.06
CA THR A 432 -26.37 -20.44 13.27
C THR A 432 -27.48 -19.79 14.07
N ASN A 433 -27.90 -18.59 13.70
CA ASN A 433 -29.00 -17.94 14.38
C ASN A 433 -30.19 -18.12 13.45
N ASN A 434 -31.31 -18.67 13.94
CA ASN A 434 -32.59 -18.86 13.22
C ASN A 434 -33.25 -17.53 12.78
N VAL A 435 -32.44 -16.53 12.47
CA VAL A 435 -32.76 -15.19 12.04
C VAL A 435 -32.87 -15.21 10.52
N ALA A 436 -33.95 -14.62 10.01
CA ALA A 436 -34.19 -14.49 8.59
C ALA A 436 -33.00 -13.81 7.87
N LEU A 437 -32.71 -14.23 6.64
CA LEU A 437 -31.62 -13.66 5.84
C LEU A 437 -31.78 -12.14 5.65
N SER A 438 -33.01 -11.66 5.46
CA SER A 438 -33.31 -10.24 5.31
C SER A 438 -32.88 -9.42 6.53
N THR A 439 -33.18 -9.91 7.74
CA THR A 439 -32.79 -9.26 8.98
C THR A 439 -31.26 -9.19 9.12
N ARG A 440 -30.56 -10.28 8.80
CA ARG A 440 -29.08 -10.32 8.86
C ARG A 440 -28.44 -9.36 7.88
N ILE A 441 -28.96 -9.29 6.65
CA ILE A 441 -28.49 -8.32 5.64
C ILE A 441 -28.67 -6.90 6.16
N LEU A 442 -29.83 -6.58 6.75
CA LEU A 442 -30.10 -5.24 7.28
C LEU A 442 -29.20 -4.88 8.46
N GLU A 443 -29.03 -5.80 9.42
CA GLU A 443 -28.13 -5.64 10.57
C GLU A 443 -26.69 -5.43 10.11
N ASN A 444 -26.17 -6.29 9.24
CA ASN A 444 -24.80 -6.19 8.74
C ASN A 444 -24.60 -4.95 7.87
N ALA A 445 -25.60 -4.55 7.07
CA ALA A 445 -25.56 -3.30 6.31
C ALA A 445 -25.48 -2.07 7.23
N SER A 446 -26.19 -2.08 8.36
CA SER A 446 -26.16 -0.97 9.33
C SER A 446 -24.76 -0.74 9.95
N GLN A 447 -23.93 -1.78 10.00
CA GLN A 447 -22.56 -1.69 10.52
C GLN A 447 -21.67 -0.79 9.67
N PHE A 448 -21.94 -0.71 8.35
CA PHE A 448 -21.20 0.17 7.42
C PHE A 448 -21.48 1.66 7.61
N ILE A 449 -22.39 2.01 8.50
CA ILE A 449 -22.71 3.40 8.86
C ILE A 449 -22.42 3.64 10.34
N SER A 450 -22.53 2.61 11.19
CA SER A 450 -22.42 2.74 12.64
C SER A 450 -21.05 2.39 13.21
N GLN A 451 -20.20 1.64 12.49
CA GLN A 451 -18.95 1.08 13.03
C GLN A 451 -17.74 1.44 12.17
N LEU A 452 -16.64 1.84 12.81
CA LEU A 452 -15.44 2.34 12.14
C LEU A 452 -14.77 1.33 11.21
N GLN A 453 -14.66 0.05 11.63
CA GLN A 453 -13.97 -0.96 10.83
C GLN A 453 -14.72 -1.28 9.50
N PRO A 454 -16.04 -1.55 9.50
CA PRO A 454 -16.80 -1.68 8.26
C PRO A 454 -16.79 -0.41 7.39
N ILE A 455 -16.87 0.79 8.00
CA ILE A 455 -16.75 2.07 7.25
C ILE A 455 -15.40 2.15 6.52
N TYR A 456 -14.31 1.85 7.22
CA TYR A 456 -12.96 1.85 6.65
C TYR A 456 -12.84 0.84 5.50
N PHE A 457 -13.30 -0.40 5.72
CA PHE A 457 -13.31 -1.45 4.71
C PHE A 457 -14.10 -1.03 3.45
N PHE A 458 -15.29 -0.45 3.63
CA PHE A 458 -16.11 0.02 2.51
C PHE A 458 -15.49 1.22 1.79
N GLY A 459 -14.90 2.17 2.52
CA GLY A 459 -14.18 3.29 1.91
C GLY A 459 -13.00 2.81 1.05
N LEU A 460 -12.23 1.85 1.55
CA LEU A 460 -11.12 1.23 0.82
C LEU A 460 -11.61 0.52 -0.45
N LEU A 461 -12.67 -0.29 -0.35
CA LEU A 461 -13.29 -0.92 -1.51
C LEU A 461 -13.85 0.10 -2.50
N ALA A 462 -14.49 1.16 -2.03
CA ALA A 462 -15.06 2.19 -2.89
C ALA A 462 -13.98 2.89 -3.72
N VAL A 463 -12.82 3.20 -3.13
CA VAL A 463 -11.68 3.78 -3.86
C VAL A 463 -11.14 2.80 -4.89
N TRP A 464 -10.93 1.53 -4.52
CA TRP A 464 -10.39 0.52 -5.43
C TRP A 464 -11.37 0.18 -6.57
N TRP A 465 -12.64 -0.08 -6.26
CA TRP A 465 -13.69 -0.33 -7.25
C TRP A 465 -13.98 0.90 -8.11
N GLY A 466 -13.97 2.10 -7.53
CA GLY A 466 -14.08 3.35 -8.28
C GLY A 466 -12.97 3.48 -9.31
N SER A 467 -11.72 3.19 -8.93
CA SER A 467 -10.59 3.10 -9.85
C SER A 467 -10.82 2.08 -10.97
N LEU A 468 -11.31 0.88 -10.66
CA LEU A 468 -11.62 -0.15 -11.66
C LEU A 468 -12.70 0.33 -12.64
N LEU A 469 -13.77 0.95 -12.15
CA LEU A 469 -14.85 1.49 -12.99
C LEU A 469 -14.36 2.61 -13.91
N LEU A 470 -13.52 3.52 -13.41
CA LEU A 470 -12.93 4.59 -14.22
C LEU A 470 -11.98 4.02 -15.29
N ARG A 471 -11.16 3.02 -14.94
CA ARG A 471 -10.28 2.33 -15.89
C ARG A 471 -11.05 1.54 -16.95
N LEU A 472 -12.14 0.87 -16.57
CA LEU A 472 -13.06 0.21 -17.51
C LEU A 472 -13.70 1.20 -18.48
N ARG A 473 -14.19 2.35 -17.98
CA ARG A 473 -14.75 3.43 -18.83
C ARG A 473 -13.70 4.04 -19.76
N GLY A 474 -12.47 4.21 -19.28
CA GLY A 474 -11.34 4.72 -20.04
C GLY A 474 -10.70 3.72 -21.00
N SER A 475 -11.25 2.51 -21.15
CA SER A 475 -10.66 1.41 -21.96
C SER A 475 -9.22 1.04 -21.56
N ILE A 476 -8.85 1.28 -20.30
CA ILE A 476 -7.55 0.88 -19.75
C ILE A 476 -7.61 -0.61 -19.41
N LYS A 477 -6.70 -1.39 -19.99
CA LYS A 477 -6.68 -2.85 -19.81
C LYS A 477 -6.26 -3.23 -18.38
N ILE A 478 -7.21 -3.79 -17.63
CA ILE A 478 -7.05 -4.36 -16.28
C ILE A 478 -6.46 -5.77 -16.39
N SER A 479 -5.57 -6.13 -15.46
CA SER A 479 -5.01 -7.49 -15.40
C SER A 479 -6.07 -8.50 -14.94
N ASP A 480 -6.04 -9.72 -15.46
CA ASP A 480 -7.01 -10.73 -15.05
C ASP A 480 -6.85 -11.11 -13.56
N ALA A 481 -5.64 -11.00 -12.99
CA ALA A 481 -5.41 -11.21 -11.56
C ALA A 481 -6.08 -10.14 -10.68
N GLU A 482 -5.99 -8.86 -11.07
CA GLU A 482 -6.70 -7.78 -10.39
C GLU A 482 -8.22 -7.94 -10.54
N LEU A 483 -8.70 -8.31 -11.74
CA LEU A 483 -10.12 -8.56 -11.97
C LEU A 483 -10.64 -9.74 -11.14
N PHE A 484 -9.85 -10.82 -11.02
CA PHE A 484 -10.18 -11.96 -10.16
C PHE A 484 -10.31 -11.51 -8.69
N ALA A 485 -9.34 -10.74 -8.18
CA ALA A 485 -9.39 -10.19 -6.83
C ALA A 485 -10.59 -9.24 -6.62
N ALA A 486 -10.95 -8.45 -7.64
CA ALA A 486 -12.11 -7.58 -7.61
C ALA A 486 -13.42 -8.37 -7.53
N VAL A 487 -13.62 -9.38 -8.38
CA VAL A 487 -14.80 -10.26 -8.32
C VAL A 487 -14.86 -10.98 -6.96
N PHE A 488 -13.73 -11.47 -6.46
CA PHE A 488 -13.65 -12.05 -5.12
C PHE A 488 -14.12 -11.07 -4.04
N SER A 489 -13.66 -9.81 -4.09
CA SER A 489 -14.03 -8.81 -3.10
C SER A 489 -15.54 -8.50 -3.10
N VAL A 490 -16.18 -8.51 -4.28
CA VAL A 490 -17.64 -8.37 -4.40
C VAL A 490 -18.35 -9.57 -3.76
N MET A 491 -17.92 -10.78 -4.10
CA MET A 491 -18.50 -12.01 -3.53
C MET A 491 -18.30 -12.08 -2.01
N ASN A 492 -17.15 -11.63 -1.51
CA ASN A 492 -16.85 -11.56 -0.09
C ASN A 492 -17.74 -10.54 0.63
N LEU A 493 -18.01 -9.36 0.05
CA LEU A 493 -18.96 -8.39 0.60
C LEU A 493 -20.39 -8.95 0.66
N LEU A 494 -20.85 -9.61 -0.42
CA LEU A 494 -22.17 -10.26 -0.44
C LEU A 494 -22.29 -11.34 0.64
N MET A 495 -21.25 -12.17 0.78
CA MET A 495 -21.17 -13.19 1.83
C MET A 495 -21.13 -12.58 3.23
N TYR A 496 -20.42 -11.47 3.43
CA TYR A 496 -20.40 -10.75 4.70
C TYR A 496 -21.81 -10.30 5.10
N LEU A 497 -22.54 -9.66 4.20
CA LEU A 497 -23.92 -9.21 4.44
C LEU A 497 -24.84 -10.38 4.81
N ALA A 498 -24.65 -11.55 4.22
CA ALA A 498 -25.42 -12.76 4.53
C ALA A 498 -24.94 -13.51 5.80
N SER A 499 -23.81 -13.13 6.40
CA SER A 499 -23.17 -13.85 7.50
C SER A 499 -23.63 -13.39 8.91
N ARG A 500 -22.92 -13.80 9.96
CA ARG A 500 -23.11 -13.33 11.34
C ARG A 500 -22.59 -11.90 11.60
N GLY A 501 -21.94 -11.26 10.63
CA GLY A 501 -21.41 -9.89 10.80
C GLY A 501 -20.09 -9.79 11.58
N PHE A 502 -19.29 -10.86 11.62
CA PHE A 502 -17.95 -10.78 12.24
C PHE A 502 -16.96 -10.12 11.28
N TYR A 503 -16.21 -9.12 11.77
CA TYR A 503 -15.26 -8.35 10.95
C TYR A 503 -14.20 -9.23 10.25
N ARG A 504 -13.82 -10.34 10.87
CA ARG A 504 -12.88 -11.32 10.29
C ARG A 504 -13.34 -11.89 8.93
N TYR A 505 -14.63 -11.79 8.59
CA TYR A 505 -15.16 -12.33 7.34
C TYR A 505 -14.92 -11.42 6.13
N PHE A 506 -14.70 -10.11 6.33
CA PHE A 506 -14.29 -9.22 5.23
C PHE A 506 -12.78 -8.97 5.15
N PHE A 507 -12.02 -9.39 6.17
CA PHE A 507 -10.55 -9.28 6.21
C PHE A 507 -9.85 -9.71 4.90
N PRO A 508 -10.23 -10.82 4.23
CA PRO A 508 -9.58 -11.21 2.97
C PRO A 508 -9.73 -10.18 1.85
N ALA A 509 -10.92 -9.58 1.69
CA ALA A 509 -11.16 -8.55 0.70
C ALA A 509 -10.47 -7.24 1.07
N GLU A 510 -10.41 -6.91 2.35
CA GLU A 510 -9.70 -5.73 2.87
C GLU A 510 -8.21 -5.79 2.53
N VAL A 511 -7.55 -6.92 2.76
CA VAL A 511 -6.14 -7.11 2.40
C VAL A 511 -5.90 -7.01 0.90
N LEU A 512 -6.78 -7.58 0.06
CA LEU A 512 -6.64 -7.47 -1.39
C LEU A 512 -6.80 -6.03 -1.86
N ALA A 513 -7.76 -5.30 -1.28
CA ALA A 513 -7.95 -3.90 -1.57
C ALA A 513 -6.70 -3.08 -1.20
N LEU A 514 -6.08 -3.33 -0.03
CA LEU A 514 -4.80 -2.70 0.34
C LEU A 514 -3.66 -3.04 -0.61
N LEU A 515 -3.55 -4.31 -1.02
CA LEU A 515 -2.51 -4.75 -1.96
C LEU A 515 -2.64 -4.06 -3.31
N PHE A 516 -3.84 -4.00 -3.88
CA PHE A 516 -4.06 -3.40 -5.20
C PHE A 516 -4.22 -1.88 -5.17
N LEU A 517 -4.50 -1.25 -4.03
CA LEU A 517 -4.77 0.18 -3.93
C LEU A 517 -3.68 1.05 -4.59
N PRO A 518 -2.37 0.89 -4.32
CA PRO A 518 -1.34 1.70 -4.96
C PRO A 518 -1.33 1.57 -6.48
N HIS A 519 -1.47 0.33 -6.98
CA HIS A 519 -1.52 0.06 -8.41
C HIS A 519 -2.76 0.67 -9.05
N ALA A 520 -3.91 0.49 -8.42
CA ALA A 520 -5.18 1.01 -8.87
C ALA A 520 -5.17 2.53 -8.99
N LEU A 521 -4.70 3.24 -7.95
CA LEU A 521 -4.59 4.69 -7.96
C LEU A 521 -3.61 5.20 -9.02
N TYR A 522 -2.47 4.52 -9.21
CA TYR A 522 -1.48 4.90 -10.22
C TYR A 522 -2.02 4.81 -11.66
N GLU A 523 -2.76 3.75 -11.97
CA GLU A 523 -3.32 3.52 -13.30
C GLU A 523 -4.63 4.29 -13.54
N THR A 524 -5.17 4.99 -12.54
CA THR A 524 -6.43 5.74 -12.69
C THR A 524 -6.19 7.08 -13.36
N PRO A 525 -6.86 7.38 -14.50
CA PRO A 525 -6.72 8.66 -15.16
C PRO A 525 -7.47 9.74 -14.36
N LEU A 526 -6.76 10.47 -13.51
CA LEU A 526 -7.36 11.54 -12.69
C LEU A 526 -7.63 12.82 -13.49
N THR A 527 -6.95 13.02 -14.63
CA THR A 527 -7.10 14.21 -15.49
C THR A 527 -6.66 13.89 -16.92
N ASN A 528 -7.44 13.09 -17.65
CA ASN A 528 -7.39 13.05 -19.12
C ASN A 528 -8.78 12.67 -19.61
N ASN A 529 -9.66 13.66 -19.63
CA ASN A 529 -10.93 13.55 -20.32
C ASN A 529 -10.60 13.55 -21.83
N PRO A 530 -10.76 12.43 -22.58
CA PRO A 530 -10.38 12.38 -23.99
C PRO A 530 -11.18 13.39 -24.84
N PHE A 531 -12.29 13.89 -24.31
CA PHE A 531 -13.13 14.91 -24.92
C PHE A 531 -12.54 16.33 -24.88
N LEU A 532 -11.68 16.66 -23.91
CA LEU A 532 -11.11 18.02 -23.76
C LEU A 532 -9.78 18.19 -24.49
N VAL A 533 -8.99 17.12 -24.64
CA VAL A 533 -7.72 17.17 -25.40
C VAL A 533 -8.00 17.32 -26.89
N ARG A 534 -9.05 16.65 -27.40
CA ARG A 534 -9.43 16.73 -28.81
C ARG A 534 -9.96 18.11 -29.22
N SER A 535 -10.53 18.88 -28.29
CA SER A 535 -10.93 20.28 -28.56
C SER A 535 -9.74 21.24 -28.55
N LEU A 536 -8.71 20.97 -27.74
CA LEU A 536 -7.49 21.79 -27.69
C LEU A 536 -6.57 21.55 -28.89
N ASP A 537 -6.48 20.31 -29.38
CA ASP A 537 -5.69 20.01 -30.58
C ASP A 537 -6.34 20.61 -31.85
N LEU A 538 -7.67 20.72 -31.90
CA LEU A 538 -8.40 21.35 -33.01
C LEU A 538 -8.36 22.89 -33.00
N GLU A 539 -8.11 23.52 -31.84
CA GLU A 539 -7.89 24.97 -31.76
C GLU A 539 -6.43 25.34 -32.06
N LEU A 540 -5.45 24.49 -31.71
CA LEU A 540 -4.04 24.71 -32.03
C LEU A 540 -3.68 24.45 -33.50
N GLU A 541 -4.53 23.76 -34.25
CA GLU A 541 -4.41 23.66 -35.73
C GLU A 541 -5.03 24.86 -36.46
N LYS A 542 -5.70 25.78 -35.74
CA LYS A 542 -6.35 26.98 -36.30
C LYS A 542 -5.72 28.30 -35.87
N ILE A 543 -4.64 28.25 -35.09
CA ILE A 543 -3.75 29.39 -34.76
C ILE A 543 -2.44 29.14 -35.49
#